data_AF-A0A5J4U802-F1
#
_entry.id   AF-A0A5J4U802-F1
#
_cell.length_a   1.000
_cell.length_b   1.000
_cell.length_c   1.000
_cell.angle_alpha   90.00
_cell.angle_beta   90.00
_cell.angle_gamma   90.00
#
_symmetry.space_group_name_H-M   'P 1'
#
loop_
_entity.id
_entity.type
_entity.pdbx_description
1 polymer ?
#
loop_
_entity_poly.entity_id
_entity_poly.type
_entity_poly.pdbx_seq_one_letter_code
_entity_poly.pdbx_strand_id
1 'polypeptide(L)'
;MIIIEEALPKDKFEIILEFILKLVKNSIESRDDFIVWNGIRVYQKFLISEADFQGEGKLIQLRQRFVKDKTLNQLLKIFLNKPYKNEMIVNNAAIAIGYIYKAMRIPDEFGEAIIKHNKVIISQPYIFIPVRALVGLGYLAECQDNHQQILANNFLQNISDILVDDKQKEQQFVEALTLLIKLFKYGTQETKELILDQIKIPRIESFTQHYDNDISTKALALLKEIEEEKMSVEDKKELKKCEHDMKQI
;
A
#
# COMPACT_ATOMS: atom_id res chain seq x y z
N MET A 1 16.27 3.95 5.91
CA MET A 1 15.76 3.83 7.29
C MET A 1 16.85 4.35 8.21
N ILE A 2 16.63 5.48 8.89
CA ILE A 2 17.59 5.90 9.93
C ILE A 2 17.40 4.90 11.06
N ILE A 3 18.34 3.96 11.16
CA ILE A 3 18.48 3.10 12.32
C ILE A 3 18.92 4.03 13.45
N ILE A 4 17.94 4.59 14.19
CA ILE A 4 18.19 5.19 15.51
C ILE A 4 18.30 4.02 16.50
N GLU A 5 19.24 3.10 16.26
CA GLU A 5 19.69 2.13 17.26
C GLU A 5 20.89 2.66 18.05
N GLU A 6 21.44 3.82 17.67
CA GLU A 6 22.20 4.65 18.61
C GLU A 6 21.21 5.36 19.55
N ALA A 7 20.83 4.55 20.55
CA ALA A 7 19.68 4.56 21.43
C ALA A 7 19.24 5.93 21.97
N LEU A 8 18.14 6.43 21.41
CA LEU A 8 17.20 7.17 22.25
C LEU A 8 16.51 6.14 23.17
N PRO A 9 16.53 6.30 24.50
CA PRO A 9 15.75 5.45 25.40
C PRO A 9 14.29 5.40 24.93
N LYS A 10 13.67 4.22 24.98
CA LYS A 10 12.30 3.97 24.50
C LYS A 10 11.32 5.04 24.97
N ASP A 11 11.39 5.40 26.25
CA ASP A 11 10.52 6.43 26.85
C ASP A 11 10.71 7.82 26.21
N LYS A 12 11.95 8.19 25.85
CA LYS A 12 12.21 9.46 25.15
C LYS A 12 11.66 9.42 23.73
N PHE A 13 11.75 8.28 23.05
CA PHE A 13 11.20 8.12 21.71
C PHE A 13 9.68 8.24 21.74
N GLU A 14 9.03 7.59 22.70
CA GLU A 14 7.58 7.69 22.90
C GLU A 14 7.16 9.14 23.18
N ILE A 15 7.86 9.88 24.03
CA ILE A 15 7.57 11.31 24.29
C ILE A 15 7.68 12.16 23.02
N ILE A 16 8.73 11.95 22.22
CA ILE A 16 8.92 12.69 20.95
C ILE A 16 7.81 12.33 19.96
N LEU A 17 7.48 11.05 19.83
CA LEU A 17 6.42 10.58 18.96
C LEU A 17 5.06 11.17 19.38
N GLU A 18 4.75 11.17 20.68
CA GLU A 18 3.55 11.82 21.24
C GLU A 18 3.48 13.31 20.88
N PHE A 19 4.59 14.03 21.06
CA PHE A 19 4.66 15.45 20.75
C PHE A 19 4.45 15.71 19.25
N ILE A 20 5.12 14.97 18.38
CA ILE A 20 4.99 15.12 16.93
C ILE A 20 3.57 14.78 16.49
N LEU A 21 2.99 13.67 16.93
CA LEU A 21 1.64 13.28 16.53
C LEU A 21 0.59 14.29 16.98
N LYS A 22 0.76 14.91 18.16
CA LYS A 22 -0.08 16.02 18.61
C LYS A 22 0.06 17.27 17.73
N LEU A 23 1.29 17.63 17.35
CA LEU A 23 1.53 18.77 16.46
C LEU A 23 0.94 18.54 15.06
N VAL A 24 1.09 17.34 14.52
CA VAL A 24 0.57 16.96 13.20
C VAL A 24 -0.96 16.95 13.22
N LYS A 25 -1.58 16.52 14.33
CA LYS A 25 -3.03 16.58 14.52
C LYS A 25 -3.56 17.99 14.39
N ASN A 26 -2.97 18.92 15.15
CA ASN A 26 -3.36 20.33 15.08
C ASN A 26 -3.15 20.90 13.67
N SER A 27 -2.14 20.40 12.94
CA SER A 27 -1.85 20.85 11.58
C SER A 27 -2.97 20.47 10.59
N ILE A 28 -3.56 19.29 10.71
CA ILE A 28 -4.66 18.86 9.82
C ILE A 28 -6.03 19.49 10.16
N GLU A 29 -6.11 20.21 11.27
CA GLU A 29 -7.27 21.01 11.68
C GLU A 29 -7.13 22.48 11.23
N SER A 30 -5.98 22.86 10.67
CA SER A 30 -5.73 24.21 10.17
C SER A 30 -6.63 24.59 9.00
N ARG A 31 -6.86 25.90 8.84
CA ARG A 31 -7.50 26.47 7.64
C ARG A 31 -6.51 26.75 6.51
N ASP A 32 -5.21 26.67 6.80
CA ASP A 32 -4.16 26.88 5.82
C ASP A 32 -3.86 25.57 5.06
N ASP A 33 -4.11 25.58 3.75
CA ASP A 33 -3.90 24.44 2.85
C ASP A 33 -2.47 23.87 2.95
N PHE A 34 -1.45 24.71 3.07
CA PHE A 34 -0.05 24.28 3.14
C PHE A 34 0.24 23.57 4.47
N ILE A 35 -0.28 24.08 5.59
CA ILE A 35 -0.13 23.44 6.91
C ILE A 35 -0.81 22.07 6.91
N VAL A 36 -2.04 21.99 6.40
CA VAL A 36 -2.81 20.74 6.33
C VAL A 36 -2.11 19.71 5.45
N TRP A 37 -1.67 20.12 4.26
CA TRP A 37 -0.95 19.26 3.33
C TRP A 37 0.31 18.65 3.96
N ASN A 38 1.12 19.48 4.65
CA ASN A 38 2.31 18.99 5.34
C ASN A 38 1.95 18.05 6.49
N GLY A 39 0.91 18.36 7.26
CA GLY A 39 0.41 17.49 8.33
C GLY A 39 0.07 16.09 7.83
N ILE A 40 -0.72 15.99 6.76
CA ILE A 40 -1.10 14.69 6.17
C ILE A 40 0.15 13.94 5.66
N ARG A 41 1.10 14.63 5.03
CA ARG A 41 2.35 14.00 4.57
C ARG A 41 3.19 13.44 5.70
N VAL A 42 3.22 14.09 6.86
CA VAL A 42 3.92 13.57 8.04
C VAL A 42 3.23 12.30 8.54
N TYR A 43 1.89 12.28 8.61
CA TYR A 43 1.17 11.05 8.95
C TYR A 43 1.44 9.90 7.98
N GLN A 44 1.43 10.15 6.67
CA GLN A 44 1.77 9.12 5.68
C GLN A 44 3.15 8.52 5.92
N LYS A 45 4.16 9.34 6.27
CA LYS A 45 5.50 8.84 6.58
C LYS A 45 5.51 7.96 7.82
N PHE A 46 4.81 8.33 8.90
CA PHE A 46 4.71 7.47 10.08
C PHE A 46 4.02 6.14 9.77
N LEU A 47 2.93 6.18 9.00
CA LEU A 47 2.18 4.99 8.62
C LEU A 47 3.00 4.04 7.75
N ILE A 48 3.74 4.55 6.77
CA ILE A 48 4.65 3.73 5.94
C ILE A 48 5.76 3.13 6.81
N SER A 49 6.46 3.94 7.60
CA SER A 49 7.54 3.45 8.46
C SER A 49 7.06 2.38 9.45
N GLU A 50 5.87 2.54 10.01
CA GLU A 50 5.30 1.53 10.89
C GLU A 50 4.87 0.28 10.12
N ALA A 51 4.25 0.44 8.95
CA ALA A 51 3.88 -0.69 8.10
C ALA A 51 5.11 -1.54 7.70
N ASP A 52 6.22 -0.88 7.36
CA ASP A 52 7.49 -1.55 7.04
C ASP A 52 8.06 -2.26 8.27
N PHE A 53 7.99 -1.63 9.45
CA PHE A 53 8.46 -2.22 10.72
C PHE A 53 7.63 -3.43 11.17
N GLN A 54 6.30 -3.37 11.03
CA GLN A 54 5.40 -4.46 11.43
C GLN A 54 5.43 -5.62 10.41
N GLY A 55 5.68 -5.32 9.13
CA GLY A 55 5.69 -6.28 8.04
C GLY A 55 4.30 -6.57 7.43
N GLU A 56 4.29 -7.44 6.42
CA GLU A 56 3.09 -7.80 5.67
C GLU A 56 2.05 -8.56 6.51
N GLY A 57 0.77 -8.34 6.22
CA GLY A 57 -0.36 -8.97 6.92
C GLY A 57 -0.56 -8.51 8.37
N LYS A 58 0.28 -7.59 8.87
CA LYS A 58 0.16 -7.00 10.20
C LYS A 58 -0.55 -5.65 10.16
N LEU A 59 -1.38 -5.41 11.17
CA LEU A 59 -2.11 -4.17 11.37
C LEU A 59 -1.18 -3.04 11.81
N ILE A 60 -1.52 -1.80 11.42
CA ILE A 60 -0.88 -0.59 11.94
C ILE A 60 -1.41 -0.30 13.35
N GLN A 61 -0.53 -0.19 14.34
CA GLN A 61 -0.90 0.09 15.73
C GLN A 61 -1.34 1.55 15.90
N LEU A 62 -0.73 2.50 15.17
CA LEU A 62 -1.18 3.90 15.14
C LEU A 62 -2.65 4.08 14.74
N ARG A 63 -3.27 3.10 14.07
CA ARG A 63 -4.71 3.16 13.74
C ARG A 63 -5.56 3.36 14.99
N GLN A 64 -5.33 2.58 16.06
CA GLN A 64 -6.16 2.65 17.27
C GLN A 64 -6.12 4.05 17.88
N ARG A 65 -4.94 4.68 17.84
CA ARG A 65 -4.74 6.05 18.28
C ARG A 65 -5.52 7.03 17.40
N PHE A 66 -5.40 6.94 16.08
CA PHE A 66 -6.07 7.85 15.14
C PHE A 66 -7.60 7.78 15.23
N VAL A 67 -8.14 6.60 15.59
CA VAL A 67 -9.56 6.46 15.92
C VAL A 67 -9.87 7.14 17.25
N LYS A 68 -9.12 6.83 18.31
CA LYS A 68 -9.34 7.35 19.67
C LYS A 68 -9.27 8.88 19.74
N ASP A 69 -8.32 9.49 19.04
CA ASP A 69 -8.10 10.94 19.07
C ASP A 69 -8.85 11.72 17.96
N LYS A 70 -9.66 11.02 17.16
CA LYS A 70 -10.46 11.57 16.04
C LYS A 70 -9.64 12.06 14.83
N THR A 71 -8.35 11.74 14.74
CA THR A 71 -7.54 12.02 13.54
C THR A 71 -8.15 11.38 12.28
N LEU A 72 -8.64 10.13 12.38
CA LEU A 72 -9.32 9.47 11.26
C LEU A 72 -10.59 10.22 10.84
N ASN A 73 -11.41 10.69 11.78
CA ASN A 73 -12.61 11.48 11.49
C ASN A 73 -12.26 12.78 10.76
N GLN A 74 -11.17 13.43 11.15
CA GLN A 74 -10.71 14.63 10.47
C GLN A 74 -10.25 14.31 9.04
N LEU A 75 -9.46 13.26 8.81
CA LEU A 75 -9.08 12.83 7.46
C LEU A 75 -10.30 12.50 6.58
N LEU A 76 -11.29 11.82 7.14
CA LEU A 76 -12.56 11.53 6.44
C LEU A 76 -13.30 12.82 6.08
N LYS A 77 -13.36 13.80 6.99
CA LYS A 77 -13.97 15.11 6.72
C LYS A 77 -13.24 15.84 5.57
N ILE A 78 -11.91 15.79 5.56
CA ILE A 78 -11.10 16.38 4.49
C ILE A 78 -11.43 15.73 3.14
N PHE A 79 -11.53 14.40 3.11
CA PHE A 79 -11.82 13.64 1.90
C PHE A 79 -13.27 13.85 1.41
N LEU A 80 -14.26 13.65 2.28
CA LEU A 80 -15.68 13.63 1.92
C LEU A 80 -16.24 15.02 1.66
N ASN A 81 -15.90 16.00 2.52
CA ASN A 81 -16.48 17.34 2.43
C ASN A 81 -15.66 18.27 1.54
N LYS A 82 -14.46 17.84 1.13
CA LYS A 82 -13.52 18.60 0.29
C LYS A 82 -13.43 20.09 0.67
N PRO A 83 -13.17 20.43 1.95
CA PRO A 83 -13.22 21.82 2.40
C PRO A 83 -12.09 22.69 1.86
N TYR A 84 -11.09 22.09 1.21
CA TYR A 84 -9.92 22.77 0.65
C TYR A 84 -9.98 22.80 -0.87
N LYS A 85 -9.50 23.90 -1.46
CA LYS A 85 -9.42 24.06 -2.92
C LYS A 85 -8.33 23.18 -3.53
N ASN A 86 -7.28 22.91 -2.76
CA ASN A 86 -6.18 22.08 -3.23
C ASN A 86 -6.55 20.59 -3.23
N GLU A 87 -6.81 20.03 -4.42
CA GLU A 87 -7.11 18.61 -4.61
C GLU A 87 -6.02 17.68 -4.07
N MET A 88 -4.77 18.14 -3.98
CA MET A 88 -3.70 17.34 -3.39
C MET A 88 -3.95 17.01 -1.92
N ILE A 89 -4.62 17.90 -1.17
CA ILE A 89 -4.98 17.63 0.22
C ILE A 89 -5.99 16.48 0.28
N VAL A 90 -7.01 16.50 -0.57
CA VAL A 90 -8.03 15.45 -0.68
C VAL A 90 -7.40 14.12 -1.09
N ASN A 91 -6.51 14.13 -2.10
CA ASN A 91 -5.79 12.95 -2.56
C ASN A 91 -4.93 12.34 -1.45
N ASN A 92 -4.15 13.17 -0.74
CA ASN A 92 -3.31 12.68 0.34
C ASN A 92 -4.12 12.17 1.55
N ALA A 93 -5.30 12.76 1.82
CA ALA A 93 -6.20 12.25 2.86
C ALA A 93 -6.73 10.85 2.51
N ALA A 94 -7.19 10.63 1.27
CA ALA A 94 -7.66 9.33 0.80
C ALA A 94 -6.56 8.26 0.88
N ILE A 95 -5.34 8.60 0.44
CA ILE A 95 -4.16 7.72 0.54
C ILE A 95 -3.85 7.39 2.00
N ALA A 96 -3.82 8.39 2.89
CA ALA A 96 -3.56 8.18 4.31
C ALA A 96 -4.59 7.26 4.96
N ILE A 97 -5.87 7.37 4.58
CA ILE A 97 -6.92 6.45 5.04
C ILE A 97 -6.65 5.03 4.54
N GLY A 98 -6.27 4.86 3.26
CA GLY A 98 -5.85 3.55 2.74
C GLY A 98 -4.72 2.93 3.55
N TYR A 99 -3.74 3.74 3.98
CA TYR A 99 -2.65 3.28 4.84
C TYR A 99 -3.12 2.86 6.22
N ILE A 100 -3.98 3.66 6.87
CA ILE A 100 -4.53 3.35 8.19
C ILE A 100 -5.22 1.99 8.22
N TYR A 101 -5.85 1.58 7.12
CA TYR A 101 -6.57 0.31 6.98
C TYR A 101 -5.73 -0.84 6.38
N LYS A 102 -4.39 -0.74 6.42
CA LYS A 102 -3.51 -1.86 6.04
C LYS A 102 -3.92 -3.18 6.71
N ALA A 103 -3.98 -4.24 5.90
CA ALA A 103 -4.31 -5.60 6.34
C ALA A 103 -5.64 -5.70 7.12
N MET A 104 -6.55 -4.76 6.92
CA MET A 104 -7.86 -4.72 7.55
C MET A 104 -8.94 -4.39 6.52
N ARG A 105 -10.14 -4.96 6.71
CA ARG A 105 -11.31 -4.55 5.94
C ARG A 105 -11.61 -3.08 6.17
N ILE A 106 -11.70 -2.31 5.10
CA ILE A 106 -12.11 -0.91 5.18
C ILE A 106 -13.64 -0.84 5.41
N PRO A 107 -14.15 0.05 6.30
CA PRO A 107 -15.58 0.12 6.59
C PRO A 107 -16.41 0.48 5.37
N ASP A 108 -17.55 -0.19 5.21
CA ASP A 108 -18.40 -0.07 4.02
C ASP A 108 -18.92 1.37 3.82
N GLU A 109 -19.04 2.16 4.90
CA GLU A 109 -19.56 3.52 4.86
C GLU A 109 -18.72 4.49 4.01
N PHE A 110 -17.42 4.22 3.86
CA PHE A 110 -16.51 5.06 3.07
C PHE A 110 -15.49 4.27 2.23
N GLY A 111 -15.43 2.94 2.40
CA GLY A 111 -14.44 2.07 1.77
C GLY A 111 -14.44 2.16 0.25
N GLU A 112 -15.61 2.04 -0.37
CA GLU A 112 -15.76 2.10 -1.83
C GLU A 112 -15.27 3.46 -2.36
N ALA A 113 -15.64 4.56 -1.69
CA ALA A 113 -15.24 5.90 -2.10
C ALA A 113 -13.72 6.09 -2.04
N ILE A 114 -13.07 5.60 -0.98
CA ILE A 114 -11.60 5.68 -0.83
C ILE A 114 -10.90 4.84 -1.90
N ILE A 115 -11.32 3.59 -2.10
CA ILE A 115 -10.73 2.70 -3.10
C ILE A 115 -10.91 3.27 -4.50
N LYS A 116 -12.13 3.68 -4.87
CA LYS A 116 -12.43 4.28 -6.17
C LYS A 116 -11.61 5.54 -6.41
N HIS A 117 -11.45 6.40 -5.41
CA HIS A 117 -10.66 7.63 -5.54
C HIS A 117 -9.17 7.31 -5.74
N ASN A 118 -8.62 6.37 -4.99
CA ASN A 118 -7.22 5.94 -5.16
C ASN A 118 -6.98 5.31 -6.53
N LYS A 119 -7.94 4.56 -7.10
CA LYS A 119 -7.85 4.06 -8.49
C LYS A 119 -7.71 5.18 -9.52
N VAL A 120 -8.51 6.25 -9.38
CA VAL A 120 -8.44 7.42 -10.28
C VAL A 120 -7.10 8.15 -10.14
N ILE A 121 -6.60 8.29 -8.93
CA ILE A 121 -5.32 8.94 -8.65
C ILE A 121 -4.15 8.29 -9.39
N ILE A 122 -4.17 6.95 -9.53
CA ILE A 122 -3.08 6.20 -10.15
C ILE A 122 -2.87 6.58 -11.63
N SER A 123 -3.92 7.00 -12.33
CA SER A 123 -3.83 7.41 -13.74
C SER A 123 -3.45 8.89 -13.93
N GLN A 124 -3.24 9.65 -12.85
CA GLN A 124 -2.91 11.07 -12.94
C GLN A 124 -1.44 11.30 -13.31
N PRO A 125 -1.10 12.38 -14.04
CA PRO A 125 0.27 12.64 -14.52
C PRO A 125 1.23 13.13 -13.42
N TYR A 126 0.91 12.91 -12.15
CA TYR A 126 1.75 13.32 -11.03
C TYR A 126 2.88 12.32 -10.78
N ILE A 127 4.04 12.82 -10.38
CA ILE A 127 5.24 11.98 -10.22
C ILE A 127 5.10 11.00 -9.04
N PHE A 128 4.65 11.48 -7.89
CA PHE A 128 4.72 10.72 -6.63
C PHE A 128 3.36 10.25 -6.11
N ILE A 129 2.28 10.87 -6.57
CA ILE A 129 0.95 10.64 -6.03
C ILE A 129 0.36 9.28 -6.49
N PRO A 130 0.46 8.90 -7.78
CA PRO A 130 0.11 7.56 -8.26
C PRO A 130 0.81 6.44 -7.49
N VAL A 131 2.12 6.58 -7.29
CA VAL A 131 2.95 5.61 -6.55
C VAL A 131 2.40 5.40 -5.13
N ARG A 132 2.08 6.49 -4.42
CA ARG A 132 1.48 6.41 -3.07
C ARG A 132 0.08 5.82 -3.07
N ALA A 133 -0.72 6.10 -4.09
CA ALA A 133 -2.04 5.49 -4.22
C ALA A 133 -1.94 3.97 -4.46
N LEU A 134 -0.96 3.51 -5.27
CA LEU A 134 -0.65 2.10 -5.43
C LEU A 134 -0.23 1.45 -4.10
N VAL A 135 0.65 2.08 -3.33
CA VAL A 135 1.01 1.61 -1.97
C VAL A 135 -0.24 1.46 -1.10
N GLY A 136 -1.14 2.44 -1.14
CA GLY A 136 -2.35 2.44 -0.33
C GLY A 136 -3.32 1.32 -0.70
N LEU A 137 -3.51 1.09 -2.01
CA LEU A 137 -4.25 -0.08 -2.48
C LEU A 137 -3.54 -1.39 -2.11
N GLY A 138 -2.21 -1.41 -2.16
CA GLY A 138 -1.40 -2.56 -1.76
C GLY A 138 -1.61 -2.92 -0.29
N TYR A 139 -1.60 -1.93 0.61
CA TYR A 139 -1.90 -2.13 2.03
C TYR A 139 -3.34 -2.63 2.26
N LEU A 140 -4.32 -2.10 1.53
CA LEU A 140 -5.70 -2.61 1.60
C LEU A 140 -5.81 -4.04 1.04
N ALA A 141 -5.04 -4.39 0.01
CA ALA A 141 -5.02 -5.72 -0.60
C ALA A 141 -4.42 -6.81 0.31
N GLU A 142 -3.79 -6.46 1.43
CA GLU A 142 -3.40 -7.44 2.45
C GLU A 142 -4.61 -8.00 3.23
N CYS A 143 -5.81 -7.47 3.01
CA CYS A 143 -7.06 -8.05 3.49
C CYS A 143 -7.93 -8.48 2.30
N GLN A 144 -8.21 -9.78 2.23
CA GLN A 144 -8.99 -10.42 1.17
C GLN A 144 -10.38 -9.79 0.98
N ASP A 145 -11.03 -9.34 2.06
CA ASP A 145 -12.36 -8.71 2.01
C ASP A 145 -12.39 -7.43 1.16
N ASN A 146 -11.26 -6.78 0.96
CA ASN A 146 -11.16 -5.57 0.14
C ASN A 146 -11.02 -5.89 -1.36
N HIS A 147 -10.70 -7.14 -1.74
CA HIS A 147 -10.28 -7.49 -3.10
C HIS A 147 -11.37 -7.25 -4.14
N GLN A 148 -12.62 -7.62 -3.85
CA GLN A 148 -13.73 -7.41 -4.79
C GLN A 148 -13.86 -5.92 -5.17
N GLN A 149 -13.79 -5.01 -4.19
CA GLN A 149 -13.85 -3.58 -4.45
C GLN A 149 -12.60 -3.06 -5.17
N ILE A 150 -11.41 -3.58 -4.85
CA ILE A 150 -10.14 -3.24 -5.52
C ILE A 150 -10.14 -3.74 -6.98
N LEU A 151 -10.69 -4.90 -7.28
CA LEU A 151 -10.67 -5.48 -8.64
C LEU A 151 -11.83 -5.00 -9.52
N ALA A 152 -12.90 -4.46 -8.91
CA ALA A 152 -14.05 -3.95 -9.63
C ALA A 152 -13.69 -2.90 -10.71
N ASN A 153 -14.55 -2.84 -11.73
CA ASN A 153 -14.44 -1.93 -12.88
C ASN A 153 -13.17 -2.13 -13.72
N ASN A 154 -12.80 -3.39 -13.99
CA ASN A 154 -11.66 -3.78 -14.82
C ASN A 154 -10.33 -3.15 -14.37
N PHE A 155 -10.15 -3.00 -13.05
CA PHE A 155 -8.98 -2.28 -12.53
C PHE A 155 -7.64 -2.97 -12.88
N LEU A 156 -7.64 -4.30 -13.07
CA LEU A 156 -6.44 -5.02 -13.53
C LEU A 156 -5.99 -4.60 -14.93
N GLN A 157 -6.90 -4.20 -15.82
CA GLN A 157 -6.51 -3.65 -17.11
C GLN A 157 -5.66 -2.38 -16.93
N ASN A 158 -6.07 -1.48 -16.01
CA ASN A 158 -5.30 -0.27 -15.70
C ASN A 158 -3.90 -0.62 -15.16
N ILE A 159 -3.78 -1.66 -14.32
CA ILE A 159 -2.49 -2.15 -13.83
C ILE A 159 -1.65 -2.72 -14.97
N SER A 160 -2.26 -3.51 -15.85
CA SER A 160 -1.58 -4.03 -17.04
C SER A 160 -1.09 -2.89 -17.95
N ASP A 161 -1.89 -1.84 -18.12
CA ASP A 161 -1.55 -0.67 -18.94
C ASP A 161 -0.34 0.08 -18.37
N ILE A 162 -0.26 0.22 -17.03
CA ILE A 162 0.93 0.75 -16.37
C ILE A 162 2.16 -0.09 -16.73
N LEU A 163 2.07 -1.41 -16.63
CA LEU A 163 3.23 -2.30 -16.84
C LEU A 163 3.73 -2.38 -18.29
N VAL A 164 2.96 -1.91 -19.28
CA VAL A 164 3.35 -1.91 -20.70
C VAL A 164 3.69 -0.53 -21.24
N ASP A 165 3.35 0.55 -20.54
CA ASP A 165 3.61 1.91 -20.98
C ASP A 165 5.04 2.33 -20.60
N ASP A 166 5.94 2.30 -21.57
CA ASP A 166 7.35 2.71 -21.38
C ASP A 166 7.53 4.20 -21.02
N LYS A 167 6.45 5.01 -21.06
CA LYS A 167 6.48 6.40 -20.55
C LYS A 167 6.26 6.48 -19.05
N GLN A 168 5.79 5.40 -18.42
CA GLN A 168 5.60 5.38 -16.99
C GLN A 168 6.93 5.34 -16.25
N LYS A 169 6.87 5.76 -14.99
CA LYS A 169 8.04 5.79 -14.12
C LYS A 169 8.25 4.41 -13.51
N GLU A 170 9.50 4.00 -13.41
CA GLU A 170 9.91 2.71 -12.83
C GLU A 170 9.33 2.46 -11.44
N GLN A 171 9.22 3.51 -10.61
CA GLN A 171 8.56 3.42 -9.31
C GLN A 171 7.11 2.97 -9.39
N GLN A 172 6.37 3.30 -10.45
CA GLN A 172 5.02 2.79 -10.65
C GLN A 172 5.03 1.30 -11.00
N PHE A 173 6.04 0.80 -11.73
CA PHE A 173 6.18 -0.64 -12.00
C PHE A 173 6.40 -1.40 -10.69
N VAL A 174 7.32 -0.92 -9.83
CA VAL A 174 7.59 -1.53 -8.52
C VAL A 174 6.32 -1.64 -7.68
N GLU A 175 5.53 -0.57 -7.58
CA GLU A 175 4.32 -0.58 -6.75
C GLU A 175 3.15 -1.31 -7.40
N ALA A 176 3.05 -1.31 -8.74
CA ALA A 176 2.07 -2.11 -9.47
C ALA A 176 2.34 -3.61 -9.29
N LEU A 177 3.59 -4.04 -9.42
CA LEU A 177 4.01 -5.42 -9.15
C LEU A 177 3.76 -5.77 -7.68
N THR A 178 4.09 -4.87 -6.75
CA THR A 178 3.85 -5.09 -5.31
C THR A 178 2.37 -5.26 -5.00
N LEU A 179 1.49 -4.47 -5.62
CA LEU A 179 0.03 -4.64 -5.50
C LEU A 179 -0.43 -6.00 -6.05
N LEU A 180 0.06 -6.41 -7.23
CA LEU A 180 -0.27 -7.73 -7.81
C LEU A 180 0.16 -8.89 -6.91
N ILE A 181 1.37 -8.83 -6.35
CA ILE A 181 1.85 -9.84 -5.38
C ILE A 181 0.88 -9.96 -4.21
N LYS A 182 0.48 -8.82 -3.60
CA LYS A 182 -0.42 -8.83 -2.45
C LYS A 182 -1.81 -9.35 -2.80
N LEU A 183 -2.37 -8.92 -3.93
CA LEU A 183 -3.66 -9.44 -4.40
C LEU A 183 -3.61 -10.95 -4.66
N PHE A 184 -2.52 -11.45 -5.24
CA PHE A 184 -2.36 -12.87 -5.54
C PHE A 184 -2.16 -13.69 -4.25
N LYS A 185 -1.24 -13.26 -3.38
CA LYS A 185 -0.87 -13.92 -2.12
C LYS A 185 -2.03 -14.01 -1.13
N TYR A 186 -2.82 -12.94 -0.99
CA TYR A 186 -3.94 -12.86 -0.06
C TYR A 186 -5.31 -13.12 -0.72
N GLY A 187 -5.32 -13.45 -2.02
CA GLY A 187 -6.53 -13.57 -2.81
C GLY A 187 -7.23 -14.91 -2.69
N THR A 188 -8.53 -14.91 -3.01
CA THR A 188 -9.26 -16.14 -3.33
C THR A 188 -8.68 -16.79 -4.59
N GLN A 189 -9.06 -18.04 -4.84
CA GLN A 189 -8.81 -18.69 -6.12
C GLN A 189 -9.33 -17.86 -7.30
N GLU A 190 -10.53 -17.28 -7.18
CA GLU A 190 -11.11 -16.39 -8.18
C GLU A 190 -10.25 -15.15 -8.44
N THR A 191 -9.72 -14.50 -7.39
CA THR A 191 -8.79 -13.38 -7.55
C THR A 191 -7.54 -13.79 -8.31
N LYS A 192 -6.95 -14.95 -7.98
CA LYS A 192 -5.73 -15.46 -8.65
C LYS A 192 -5.99 -15.76 -10.11
N GLU A 193 -7.09 -16.45 -10.43
CA GLU A 193 -7.51 -16.75 -11.80
C GLU A 193 -7.72 -15.47 -12.62
N LEU A 194 -8.39 -14.47 -12.03
CA LEU A 194 -8.60 -13.18 -12.68
C LEU A 194 -7.28 -12.45 -12.99
N ILE A 195 -6.30 -12.50 -12.08
CA ILE A 195 -4.96 -11.93 -12.30
C ILE A 195 -4.25 -12.67 -13.44
N LEU A 196 -4.28 -14.00 -13.45
CA LEU A 196 -3.65 -14.82 -14.48
C LEU A 196 -4.27 -14.61 -15.87
N ASP A 197 -5.57 -14.34 -15.93
CA ASP A 197 -6.29 -14.06 -17.17
C ASP A 197 -5.97 -12.67 -17.74
N GLN A 198 -5.89 -11.65 -16.89
CA GLN A 198 -5.79 -10.25 -17.35
C GLN A 198 -4.36 -9.69 -17.41
N ILE A 199 -3.41 -10.23 -16.62
CA ILE A 199 -2.03 -9.74 -16.61
C ILE A 199 -1.18 -10.49 -17.63
N LYS A 200 -0.41 -9.74 -18.42
CA LYS A 200 0.50 -10.28 -19.44
C LYS A 200 1.74 -10.90 -18.79
N ILE A 201 1.67 -12.18 -18.43
CA ILE A 201 2.80 -12.93 -17.82
C ILE A 201 4.13 -12.76 -18.58
N PRO A 202 4.19 -12.81 -19.93
CA PRO A 202 5.44 -12.58 -20.66
C PRO A 202 6.09 -11.21 -20.39
N ARG A 203 5.28 -10.18 -20.08
CA ARG A 203 5.82 -8.87 -19.68
C ARG A 203 6.46 -8.94 -18.30
N ILE A 204 5.83 -9.65 -17.35
CA ILE A 204 6.40 -9.88 -16.01
C ILE A 204 7.71 -10.66 -16.11
N GLU A 205 7.77 -11.70 -16.95
CA GLU A 205 9.01 -12.44 -17.23
C GLU A 205 10.11 -11.53 -17.78
N SER A 206 9.78 -10.61 -18.70
CA SER A 206 10.78 -9.66 -19.21
C SER A 206 11.35 -8.74 -18.11
N PHE A 207 10.56 -8.45 -17.06
CA PHE A 207 11.02 -7.63 -15.94
C PHE A 207 12.02 -8.33 -15.04
N THR A 208 12.14 -9.66 -15.05
CA THR A 208 13.17 -10.36 -14.27
C THR A 208 14.58 -10.03 -14.74
N GLN A 209 14.73 -9.52 -15.97
CA GLN A 209 16.00 -9.06 -16.56
C GLN A 209 16.11 -7.52 -16.56
N HIS A 210 15.22 -6.82 -15.86
CA HIS A 210 15.25 -5.37 -15.77
C HIS A 210 16.49 -4.88 -15.01
N TYR A 211 17.06 -3.76 -15.44
CA TYR A 211 18.29 -3.22 -14.86
C TYR A 211 18.07 -2.63 -13.45
N ASP A 212 16.87 -2.11 -13.19
CA ASP A 212 16.42 -1.75 -11.84
C ASP A 212 16.13 -3.02 -11.03
N ASN A 213 16.89 -3.20 -9.95
CA ASN A 213 16.84 -4.38 -9.11
C ASN A 213 15.52 -4.53 -8.35
N ASP A 214 14.84 -3.43 -8.01
CA ASP A 214 13.56 -3.50 -7.31
C ASP A 214 12.49 -4.05 -8.26
N ILE A 215 12.50 -3.62 -9.53
CA ILE A 215 11.60 -4.16 -10.56
C ILE A 215 11.84 -5.65 -10.76
N SER A 216 13.10 -6.08 -10.98
CA SER A 216 13.42 -7.48 -11.24
C SER A 216 13.11 -8.38 -10.05
N THR A 217 13.42 -7.93 -8.83
CA THR A 217 13.11 -8.65 -7.59
C THR A 217 11.60 -8.82 -7.40
N LYS A 218 10.79 -7.78 -7.66
CA LYS A 218 9.33 -7.87 -7.54
C LYS A 218 8.73 -8.74 -8.64
N ALA A 219 9.24 -8.69 -9.86
CA ALA A 219 8.79 -9.57 -10.94
C ALA A 219 9.06 -11.05 -10.60
N LEU A 220 10.27 -11.37 -10.12
CA LEU A 220 10.62 -12.72 -9.66
C LEU A 220 9.72 -13.17 -8.50
N ALA A 221 9.45 -12.30 -7.54
CA ALA A 221 8.55 -12.62 -6.42
C ALA A 221 7.13 -12.95 -6.90
N LEU A 222 6.58 -12.19 -7.84
CA LEU A 222 5.25 -12.47 -8.40
C LEU A 222 5.22 -13.81 -9.16
N LEU A 223 6.24 -14.08 -9.97
CA LEU A 223 6.34 -15.35 -10.71
C LEU A 223 6.48 -16.54 -9.74
N LYS A 224 7.26 -16.39 -8.66
CA LYS A 224 7.38 -17.41 -7.62
C LYS A 224 6.02 -17.72 -6.98
N GLU A 225 5.23 -16.71 -6.61
CA GLU A 225 3.89 -16.91 -6.05
C GLU A 225 2.97 -17.65 -7.05
N ILE A 226 3.06 -17.34 -8.35
CA ILE A 226 2.30 -18.00 -9.41
C ILE A 226 2.73 -19.47 -9.59
N GLU A 227 4.03 -19.74 -9.59
CA GLU A 227 4.59 -21.10 -9.69
C GLU A 227 4.19 -21.93 -8.48
N GLU A 228 4.39 -21.39 -7.27
CA GLU A 228 3.97 -22.02 -6.02
C GLU A 228 2.48 -22.38 -6.08
N GLU A 229 1.61 -21.52 -6.58
CA GLU A 229 0.17 -21.83 -6.68
C GLU A 229 -0.10 -23.09 -7.51
N LYS A 230 0.62 -23.27 -8.63
CA LYS A 230 0.47 -24.39 -9.56
C LYS A 230 1.06 -25.71 -9.04
N MET A 231 1.92 -25.66 -8.02
CA MET A 231 2.55 -26.86 -7.43
C MET A 231 1.53 -27.76 -6.73
N SER A 232 1.80 -29.07 -6.73
CA SER A 232 1.04 -30.04 -5.94
C SER A 232 1.18 -29.76 -4.43
N VAL A 233 0.28 -30.35 -3.63
CA VAL A 233 0.33 -30.19 -2.17
C VAL A 233 1.60 -30.81 -1.59
N GLU A 234 2.06 -31.91 -2.18
CA GLU A 234 3.30 -32.61 -1.85
C GLU A 234 4.52 -31.73 -2.13
N ASP A 235 4.63 -31.17 -3.33
CA ASP A 235 5.76 -30.32 -3.72
C ASP A 235 5.83 -29.05 -2.85
N LYS A 236 4.68 -28.47 -2.49
CA LYS A 236 4.60 -27.32 -1.57
C LYS A 236 5.15 -27.65 -0.18
N LYS A 237 4.95 -28.88 0.31
CA LYS A 237 5.49 -29.32 1.62
C LYS A 237 7.01 -29.50 1.55
N GLU A 238 7.51 -30.08 0.47
CA GLU A 238 8.95 -30.26 0.26
C GLU A 238 9.68 -28.92 0.15
N LEU A 239 9.14 -27.97 -0.63
CA LEU A 239 9.71 -26.63 -0.77
C LEU A 239 9.83 -25.91 0.59
N LYS A 240 8.77 -25.94 1.41
CA LYS A 240 8.77 -25.32 2.75
C LYS A 240 9.80 -25.96 3.69
N LYS A 241 10.00 -27.27 3.57
CA LYS A 241 11.03 -27.99 4.35
C LYS A 241 12.43 -27.51 3.94
N CYS A 242 12.72 -27.46 2.64
CA CYS A 242 14.00 -26.95 2.13
C CYS A 242 14.27 -25.51 2.57
N GLU A 243 13.28 -24.61 2.49
CA GLU A 243 13.43 -23.22 2.95
C GLU A 243 13.69 -23.09 4.45
N HIS A 244 13.11 -23.98 5.26
CA HIS A 244 13.35 -24.02 6.69
C HIS A 244 14.79 -24.46 7.00
N ASP A 245 15.25 -25.51 6.34
CA ASP A 245 16.60 -26.07 6.54
C ASP A 245 17.69 -25.06 6.13
N MET A 246 17.48 -24.29 5.04
CA MET A 246 18.44 -23.25 4.63
C MET A 246 18.55 -22.08 5.63
N LYS A 247 17.50 -21.79 6.40
CA LYS A 247 17.53 -20.69 7.40
C LYS A 247 18.23 -21.06 8.69
N GLN A 248 18.54 -22.34 8.90
CA GLN A 248 19.20 -22.85 10.11
C GLN A 248 20.73 -22.98 9.96
N ILE A 249 21.26 -22.76 8.76
CA ILE A 249 22.69 -22.75 8.44
C ILE A 249 23.22 -21.33 8.58
#